data_AF-A0A7S1HK06-F1
#
_entry.id   AF-A0A7S1HK06-F1
#
_cell.length_a   1.000
_cell.length_b   1.000
_cell.length_c   1.000
_cell.angle_alpha   90.00
_cell.angle_beta   90.00
_cell.angle_gamma   90.00
#
_symmetry.space_group_name_H-M   'P 1'
#
loop_
_entity.id
_entity.type
_entity.pdbx_description
1 polymer ?
#
loop_
_entity_poly.entity_id
_entity_poly.type
_entity_poly.pdbx_seq_one_letter_code
_entity_poly.pdbx_strand_id
1 'polypeptide(L)'
;MAAIRRHGGCVVDPLSASISDRLRADRPPQRLLVVSSQPCKTIKYLSGLGLGVAAVGVEWLDDCLKHGSLLDPKSYRLPAGYDGGRRFFLRKGASMAPLPARERALHGCRVHAGGDVVFVREMELLLMMSGATICKDLQSDPPPPLLFFFFPFW
;
A
#
# COMPACT_ATOMS: atom_id res chain seq x y z
N MET A 1 14.28 -8.81 -10.61
CA MET A 1 14.84 -7.68 -9.81
C MET A 1 16.03 -6.98 -10.47
N ALA A 2 17.05 -7.69 -10.98
CA ALA A 2 18.20 -7.06 -11.64
C ALA A 2 17.80 -6.13 -12.80
N ALA A 3 16.80 -6.53 -13.57
CA ALA A 3 16.22 -5.74 -14.66
C ALA A 3 15.74 -4.34 -14.22
N ILE A 4 14.93 -4.25 -13.15
CA ILE A 4 14.42 -2.97 -12.62
C ILE A 4 15.58 -2.00 -12.32
N ARG A 5 16.63 -2.50 -11.66
CA ARG A 5 17.80 -1.67 -11.30
C ARG A 5 18.61 -1.22 -12.52
N ARG A 6 18.77 -2.08 -13.53
CA ARG A 6 19.48 -1.73 -14.77
C ARG A 6 18.81 -0.58 -15.53
N HIS A 7 17.50 -0.45 -15.41
CA HIS A 7 16.72 0.63 -16.04
C HIS A 7 16.45 1.81 -15.08
N GLY A 8 17.28 1.98 -14.04
CA GLY A 8 17.19 3.12 -13.11
C GLY A 8 16.03 3.03 -12.10
N GLY A 9 15.28 1.93 -12.09
CA GLY A 9 14.24 1.68 -11.10
C GLY A 9 14.82 1.27 -9.74
N CYS A 10 14.00 1.37 -8.70
CA CYS A 10 14.37 0.96 -7.36
C CYS A 10 13.38 -0.08 -6.80
N VAL A 11 13.93 -1.11 -6.16
CA VAL A 11 13.14 -2.11 -5.44
C VAL A 11 13.10 -1.72 -3.98
N VAL A 12 11.90 -1.59 -3.44
CA VAL A 12 11.64 -1.18 -2.05
C VAL A 12 11.54 -2.44 -1.19
N ASP A 13 12.59 -2.72 -0.40
CA ASP A 13 12.61 -3.81 0.58
C ASP A 13 13.63 -3.50 1.70
N PRO A 14 13.28 -3.56 2.99
CA PRO A 14 11.94 -3.82 3.55
C PRO A 14 10.99 -2.62 3.41
N LEU A 15 9.68 -2.93 3.36
CA LEU A 15 8.61 -1.95 3.13
C LEU A 15 8.62 -0.80 4.16
N SER A 16 8.85 -1.13 5.44
CA SER A 16 8.79 -0.19 6.56
C SER A 16 9.89 0.87 6.54
N ALA A 17 11.12 0.49 6.22
CA ALA A 17 12.25 1.43 6.19
C ALA A 17 12.20 2.32 4.95
N SER A 18 11.85 1.74 3.81
CA SER A 18 12.02 2.41 2.52
C SER A 18 10.87 3.37 2.16
N ILE A 19 9.66 3.15 2.67
CA ILE A 19 8.52 4.00 2.31
C ILE A 19 8.50 5.30 3.11
N SER A 20 8.74 5.25 4.43
CA SER A 20 8.76 6.45 5.27
C SER A 20 9.77 7.49 4.78
N ASP A 21 10.95 7.05 4.33
CA ASP A 21 11.97 7.93 3.74
C ASP A 21 11.61 8.48 2.37
N ARG A 22 10.76 7.77 1.61
CA ARG A 22 10.31 8.20 0.27
C ARG A 22 9.06 9.06 0.31
N LEU A 23 8.29 8.97 1.38
CA LEU A 23 7.10 9.80 1.61
C LEU A 23 7.43 11.13 2.29
N ARG A 24 8.71 11.45 2.54
CA ARG A 24 9.09 12.75 3.09
C ARG A 24 8.72 13.86 2.12
N ALA A 25 8.14 14.93 2.65
CA ALA A 25 7.58 16.04 1.87
C ALA A 25 8.63 16.86 1.10
N ASP A 26 9.90 16.72 1.44
CA ASP A 26 11.04 17.40 0.83
C ASP A 26 11.52 16.76 -0.48
N ARG A 27 11.01 15.58 -0.83
CA ARG A 27 11.40 14.86 -2.06
C ARG A 27 10.35 15.01 -3.17
N PRO A 28 10.79 15.07 -4.44
CA PRO A 28 9.86 15.05 -5.55
C PRO A 28 9.03 13.75 -5.52
N PRO A 29 7.74 13.81 -5.90
CA PRO A 29 6.85 12.66 -5.84
C PRO A 29 7.41 11.51 -6.67
N GLN A 30 7.77 10.42 -5.99
CA GLN A 30 8.26 9.22 -6.66
C GLN A 30 7.09 8.38 -7.13
N ARG A 31 7.20 7.85 -8.35
CA ARG A 31 6.26 6.84 -8.82
C ARG A 31 6.52 5.54 -8.05
N LEU A 32 5.48 5.03 -7.41
CA LEU A 32 5.49 3.77 -6.68
C LEU A 32 4.50 2.83 -7.36
N LEU A 33 4.84 1.55 -7.42
CA LEU A 33 4.00 0.49 -7.95
C LEU A 33 4.05 -0.71 -7.03
N VAL A 34 2.90 -1.38 -6.90
CA VAL A 34 2.87 -2.77 -6.44
C VAL A 34 2.86 -3.64 -7.67
N VAL A 35 3.84 -4.53 -7.81
CA VAL A 35 3.87 -5.51 -8.90
C VAL A 35 3.52 -6.88 -8.34
N SER A 36 2.54 -7.55 -8.94
CA SER A 36 2.10 -8.90 -8.57
C SER A 36 1.56 -9.62 -9.81
N SER A 37 1.56 -10.95 -9.82
CA SER A 37 0.90 -11.71 -10.91
C SER A 37 -0.62 -11.70 -10.78
N GLN A 38 -1.12 -11.53 -9.55
CA GLN A 38 -2.54 -11.50 -9.24
C GLN A 38 -2.82 -10.67 -7.98
N PRO A 39 -4.08 -10.31 -7.70
CA PRO A 39 -4.46 -9.70 -6.43
C PRO A 39 -4.17 -10.64 -5.26
N CYS A 40 -3.51 -10.13 -4.23
CA CYS A 40 -3.06 -10.94 -3.10
C CYS A 40 -3.42 -10.27 -1.77
N LYS A 41 -3.64 -11.09 -0.74
CA LYS A 41 -3.92 -10.63 0.64
C LYS A 41 -2.63 -10.54 1.46
N THR A 42 -1.55 -10.03 0.88
CA THR A 42 -0.25 -9.88 1.56
C THR A 42 -0.07 -8.46 2.08
N ILE A 43 0.75 -8.27 3.13
CA ILE A 43 1.06 -6.94 3.69
C ILE A 43 1.59 -5.98 2.64
N LYS A 44 2.47 -6.42 1.74
CA LYS A 44 3.03 -5.58 0.66
C LYS A 44 1.93 -5.10 -0.29
N TYR A 45 1.01 -5.98 -0.67
CA TYR A 45 -0.09 -5.66 -1.57
C TYR A 45 -1.08 -4.70 -0.91
N LEU A 46 -1.59 -5.06 0.27
CA LEU A 46 -2.56 -4.28 1.01
C LEU A 46 -2.02 -2.91 1.44
N SER A 47 -0.74 -2.81 1.83
CA SER A 47 -0.10 -1.54 2.19
C SER A 47 0.03 -0.61 0.99
N GLY A 48 0.35 -1.13 -0.19
CA GLY A 48 0.36 -0.33 -1.41
C GLY A 48 -1.02 0.18 -1.77
N LEU A 49 -2.06 -0.65 -1.62
CA LEU A 49 -3.45 -0.21 -1.76
C LEU A 49 -3.83 0.86 -0.73
N GLY A 50 -3.39 0.72 0.52
CA GLY A 50 -3.58 1.70 1.59
C GLY A 50 -2.96 3.07 1.27
N LEU A 51 -1.80 3.07 0.61
CA LEU A 51 -1.18 4.28 0.07
C LEU A 51 -1.91 4.85 -1.16
N GLY A 52 -2.94 4.18 -1.66
CA GLY A 52 -3.62 4.54 -2.91
C GLY A 52 -2.79 4.26 -4.17
N VAL A 53 -1.75 3.43 -4.06
CA VAL A 53 -0.90 3.02 -5.18
C VAL A 53 -1.55 1.86 -5.91
N ALA A 54 -1.64 1.98 -7.24
CA ALA A 54 -2.18 0.92 -8.07
C ALA A 54 -1.27 -0.33 -8.07
N ALA A 55 -1.89 -1.50 -7.97
CA ALA A 55 -1.22 -2.75 -8.26
C ALA A 55 -1.26 -3.03 -9.76
N VAL A 56 -0.16 -3.54 -10.30
CA VAL A 56 0.00 -3.90 -11.71
C VAL A 56 0.46 -5.34 -11.85
N GLY A 57 0.06 -5.95 -12.97
CA GLY A 57 0.50 -7.28 -13.40
C GLY A 57 2.01 -7.34 -13.62
N VAL A 58 2.60 -8.52 -13.43
CA VAL A 58 4.03 -8.77 -13.76
C VAL A 58 4.31 -8.60 -15.25
N GLU A 59 3.29 -8.79 -16.08
CA GLU A 59 3.33 -8.65 -17.54
C GLU A 59 3.76 -7.23 -17.95
N TRP A 60 3.46 -6.22 -17.13
CA TRP A 60 3.92 -4.85 -17.35
C TRP A 60 5.45 -4.77 -17.37
N LEU A 61 6.12 -5.45 -16.44
CA LEU A 61 7.59 -5.48 -16.40
C LEU A 61 8.15 -6.20 -17.63
N ASP A 62 7.55 -7.32 -18.00
CA ASP A 62 7.99 -8.10 -19.15
C ASP A 62 7.88 -7.29 -20.44
N ASP A 63 6.77 -6.57 -20.63
CA ASP A 63 6.57 -5.75 -21.81
C ASP A 63 7.44 -4.49 -21.80
N CYS A 64 7.72 -3.88 -20.63
CA CYS A 64 8.72 -2.82 -20.53
C CYS A 64 10.11 -3.30 -20.97
N LEU A 65 10.48 -4.54 -20.61
CA LEU A 65 11.77 -5.12 -21.00
C LEU A 65 11.82 -5.43 -22.49
N LYS A 66 10.75 -6.00 -23.05
CA LYS A 66 10.67 -6.27 -24.50
C LYS A 66 10.75 -5.00 -25.34
N HIS A 67 10.09 -3.93 -24.91
CA HIS A 67 10.08 -2.66 -25.64
C HIS A 67 11.26 -1.76 -25.32
N GLY A 68 12.11 -2.12 -24.35
CA GLY A 68 13.24 -1.30 -23.89
C GLY A 68 12.82 0.06 -23.33
N SER A 69 11.57 0.22 -22.87
CA SER A 69 11.01 1.49 -22.41
C SER A 69 9.97 1.29 -21.32
N LEU A 70 9.71 2.33 -20.52
CA LEU A 70 8.68 2.29 -19.47
C LEU A 70 7.31 2.56 -20.08
N LEU A 71 6.49 1.51 -20.22
CA LEU A 71 5.13 1.58 -20.73
C LEU A 71 4.17 2.17 -19.69
N ASP A 72 3.01 2.69 -20.13
CA ASP A 72 1.96 3.15 -19.21
C ASP A 72 1.39 1.95 -18.42
N PRO A 73 1.53 1.91 -17.09
CA PRO A 73 1.04 0.83 -16.24
C PRO A 73 -0.49 0.75 -16.15
N LYS A 74 -1.24 1.78 -16.58
CA LYS A 74 -2.70 1.81 -16.44
C LYS A 74 -3.39 0.60 -17.08
N SER A 75 -2.91 0.13 -18.21
CA SER A 75 -3.46 -1.03 -18.94
C SER A 75 -3.19 -2.37 -18.25
N TYR A 76 -2.30 -2.39 -17.25
CA TYR A 76 -1.87 -3.60 -16.54
C TYR A 76 -2.42 -3.65 -15.11
N ARG A 77 -3.40 -2.81 -14.78
CA ARG A 77 -3.93 -2.71 -13.42
C ARG A 77 -4.62 -3.99 -12.95
N LEU A 78 -4.24 -4.42 -11.75
CA LEU A 78 -4.93 -5.47 -11.02
C LEU A 78 -6.07 -4.89 -10.18
N PRO A 79 -7.14 -5.66 -9.94
CA PRO A 79 -8.16 -5.26 -8.98
C PRO A 79 -7.59 -5.29 -7.56
N ALA A 80 -8.01 -4.35 -6.72
CA ALA A 80 -7.67 -4.27 -5.29
C ALA A 80 -8.10 -5.52 -4.50
N GLY A 81 -9.13 -6.22 -4.97
CA GLY A 81 -9.59 -7.46 -4.37
C GLY A 81 -10.88 -7.99 -5.00
N TYR A 82 -11.39 -9.05 -4.40
CA TYR A 82 -12.62 -9.71 -4.80
C TYR A 82 -13.56 -9.84 -3.60
N ASP A 83 -14.85 -9.61 -3.83
CA ASP A 83 -15.91 -9.94 -2.87
C ASP A 83 -17.14 -10.43 -3.64
N GLY A 84 -17.66 -11.61 -3.29
CA GLY A 84 -18.78 -12.26 -3.98
C GLY A 84 -18.59 -12.41 -5.51
N GLY A 85 -17.37 -12.66 -5.98
CA GLY A 85 -17.04 -12.74 -7.41
C GLY A 85 -16.94 -11.37 -8.13
N ARG A 86 -17.24 -10.27 -7.44
CA ARG A 86 -17.09 -8.91 -7.96
C ARG A 86 -15.66 -8.41 -7.77
N ARG A 87 -15.15 -7.68 -8.76
CA ARG A 87 -13.82 -7.07 -8.73
C ARG A 87 -13.90 -5.66 -8.20
N PHE A 88 -13.07 -5.34 -7.23
CA PHE A 88 -12.95 -3.99 -6.69
C PHE A 88 -11.66 -3.37 -7.20
N PHE A 89 -11.71 -2.10 -7.56
CA PHE A 89 -10.54 -1.33 -7.97
C PHE A 89 -10.40 -0.13 -7.04
N LEU A 90 -9.17 0.35 -6.86
CA LEU A 90 -8.97 1.66 -6.25
C LEU A 90 -9.73 2.72 -7.05
N ARG A 91 -10.23 3.76 -6.36
CA ARG A 91 -11.03 4.84 -6.95
C ARG A 91 -10.41 5.36 -8.26
N LYS A 92 -11.26 5.74 -9.23
CA LYS A 92 -10.83 6.42 -10.47
C LYS A 92 -9.95 7.61 -10.08
N GLY A 93 -8.70 7.60 -10.56
CA GLY A 93 -7.69 8.59 -10.18
C GLY A 93 -6.57 8.05 -9.29
N ALA A 94 -6.61 6.78 -8.87
CA ALA A 94 -5.45 6.11 -8.24
C ALA A 94 -4.21 6.42 -9.08
N SER A 95 -3.27 7.15 -8.50
CA SER A 95 -2.11 7.64 -9.19
C SER A 95 -1.00 6.60 -9.14
N MET A 96 0.00 6.80 -9.98
CA MET A 96 1.30 6.16 -9.84
C MET A 96 2.08 6.72 -8.66
N ALA A 97 1.58 7.78 -8.03
CA ALA A 97 2.11 8.34 -6.80
C ALA A 97 1.25 7.91 -5.60
N PRO A 98 1.87 7.72 -4.42
CA PRO A 98 1.13 7.60 -3.17
C PRO A 98 0.19 8.78 -2.95
N LEU A 99 -1.00 8.52 -2.39
CA LEU A 99 -1.93 9.57 -1.99
C LEU A 99 -1.38 10.37 -0.80
N PRO A 100 -1.65 11.69 -0.75
CA PRO A 100 -1.46 12.49 0.44
C PRO A 100 -2.13 11.84 1.65
N ALA A 101 -1.52 11.92 2.85
CA ALA A 101 -2.04 11.25 4.05
C ALA A 101 -3.52 11.57 4.34
N ARG A 102 -3.94 12.81 4.05
CA ARG A 102 -5.32 13.29 4.23
C ARG A 102 -6.37 12.67 3.30
N GLU A 103 -5.92 12.04 2.21
CA GLU A 103 -6.78 11.43 1.19
C GLU A 103 -6.82 9.90 1.29
N ARG A 104 -6.11 9.31 2.27
CA ARG A 104 -6.05 7.87 2.46
C ARG A 104 -7.28 7.35 3.20
N ALA A 105 -7.58 6.07 2.99
CA ALA A 105 -8.86 5.47 3.40
C ALA A 105 -9.14 5.55 4.90
N LEU A 106 -8.10 5.55 5.74
CA LEU A 106 -8.21 5.60 7.20
C LEU A 106 -7.71 6.93 7.78
N HIS A 107 -7.66 7.99 6.97
CA HIS A 107 -7.29 9.32 7.47
C HIS A 107 -8.22 9.75 8.62
N GLY A 108 -7.63 10.25 9.71
CA GLY A 108 -8.36 10.69 10.90
C GLY A 108 -8.81 9.55 11.82
N CYS A 109 -8.65 8.29 11.40
CA CYS A 109 -8.91 7.15 12.26
C CYS A 109 -7.78 6.96 13.28
N ARG A 110 -8.16 6.77 14.55
CA ARG A 110 -7.27 6.33 15.63
C ARG A 110 -7.51 4.86 15.88
N VAL A 111 -6.46 4.04 15.79
CA VAL A 111 -6.58 2.57 15.82
C VAL A 111 -5.62 1.98 16.83
N HIS A 112 -6.07 0.91 17.49
CA HIS A 112 -5.23 0.02 18.27
C HIS A 112 -5.21 -1.35 17.59
N ALA A 113 -4.01 -1.88 17.32
CA ALA A 113 -3.84 -3.25 16.86
C ALA A 113 -3.55 -4.16 18.06
N GLY A 114 -4.24 -5.30 18.16
CA GLY A 114 -4.01 -6.31 19.20
C GLY A 114 -3.76 -7.67 18.57
N GLY A 115 -2.96 -8.52 19.23
CA GLY A 115 -2.54 -9.82 18.72
C GLY A 115 -1.11 -10.13 19.16
N ASP A 116 -0.46 -11.09 18.48
CA ASP A 116 0.96 -11.34 18.68
C ASP A 116 1.84 -10.19 18.13
N VAL A 117 3.09 -10.14 18.58
CA VAL A 117 4.01 -9.04 18.25
C VAL A 117 4.28 -8.89 16.75
N VAL A 118 4.28 -9.99 15.99
CA VAL A 118 4.54 -9.97 14.55
C VAL A 118 3.31 -9.41 13.84
N PHE A 119 2.14 -9.93 14.15
CA PHE A 119 0.86 -9.45 13.61
C PHE A 119 0.63 -7.96 13.91
N VAL A 120 0.81 -7.54 15.17
CA VAL A 120 0.63 -6.14 15.58
C VAL A 120 1.54 -5.23 14.76
N ARG A 121 2.81 -5.57 14.62
CA ARG A 121 3.77 -4.77 13.83
C ARG A 121 3.38 -4.66 12.35
N GLU A 122 2.91 -5.74 11.75
CA GLU A 122 2.46 -5.75 10.36
C GLU A 122 1.17 -4.95 10.15
N MET A 123 0.21 -5.08 11.07
CA MET A 123 -1.04 -4.33 11.04
C MET A 123 -0.82 -2.84 11.29
N GLU A 124 0.02 -2.46 12.25
CA GLU A 124 0.40 -1.06 12.47
C GLU A 124 0.96 -0.44 11.20
N LEU A 125 1.86 -1.14 10.50
CA LEU A 125 2.40 -0.68 9.24
C LEU A 125 1.30 -0.47 8.19
N LEU A 126 0.45 -1.49 7.97
CA LEU A 126 -0.66 -1.43 7.02
C LEU A 126 -1.61 -0.26 7.31
N LEU A 127 -2.00 -0.10 8.57
CA LEU A 127 -2.94 0.92 9.05
C LEU A 127 -2.35 2.33 8.91
N MET A 128 -1.08 2.52 9.30
CA MET A 128 -0.37 3.79 9.10
C MET A 128 -0.23 4.14 7.62
N MET A 129 0.11 3.16 6.77
CA MET A 129 0.17 3.35 5.32
C MET A 129 -1.18 3.76 4.74
N SER A 130 -2.27 3.30 5.35
CA SER A 130 -3.66 3.67 5.02
C SER A 130 -4.13 5.00 5.63
N GLY A 131 -3.28 5.70 6.37
CA GLY A 131 -3.55 7.02 6.94
C GLY A 131 -4.04 7.04 8.40
N ALA A 132 -4.10 5.89 9.06
CA ALA A 132 -4.51 5.81 10.47
C ALA A 132 -3.39 6.28 11.41
N THR A 133 -3.79 6.74 12.61
CA THR A 133 -2.88 7.01 13.73
C THR A 133 -2.95 5.87 14.74
N ILE A 134 -1.81 5.24 15.04
CA ILE A 134 -1.73 4.14 16.01
C ILE A 134 -1.71 4.71 17.43
N CYS A 135 -2.63 4.23 18.28
CA CYS A 135 -2.68 4.57 19.70
C CYS A 135 -2.06 3.42 20.51
N LYS A 136 -1.04 3.74 21.31
CA LYS A 136 -0.38 2.76 22.21
C LYS A 136 -1.02 2.68 23.58
N ASP A 137 -1.75 3.73 23.97
CA ASP A 137 -2.38 3.84 25.28
C ASP A 137 -3.89 3.65 25.15
N LEU A 138 -4.42 2.61 25.79
CA LEU A 138 -5.87 2.40 25.94
C LEU A 138 -6.53 3.37 26.93
N GLN A 139 -5.74 4.16 27.66
CA GLN A 139 -6.20 4.94 28.82
C GLN A 139 -6.41 6.44 28.56
N SER A 140 -6.35 6.95 27.32
CA SER A 140 -6.58 8.40 27.09
C SER A 140 -8.08 8.76 27.10
N ASP A 141 -8.49 9.58 28.07
CA ASP A 141 -9.85 10.11 28.25
C ASP A 141 -9.95 11.55 27.67
N PRO A 142 -11.02 11.94 26.95
CA PRO A 142 -12.15 11.13 26.49
C PRO A 142 -11.84 10.34 25.22
N PRO A 143 -12.42 9.14 25.04
CA PRO A 143 -12.16 8.30 23.90
C PRO A 143 -12.78 8.92 22.62
N PRO A 144 -12.00 9.13 21.55
CA PRO A 144 -12.58 9.34 20.22
C PRO A 144 -13.32 8.06 19.77
N PRO A 145 -14.18 8.11 18.74
CA PRO A 145 -14.82 6.92 18.20
C PRO A 145 -13.76 5.87 17.80
N LEU A 146 -13.64 4.82 18.61
CA LEU A 146 -12.71 3.72 18.42
C LEU A 146 -13.28 2.75 17.39
N LEU A 147 -12.59 2.60 16.27
CA LEU A 147 -12.84 1.52 15.32
C LEU A 147 -11.99 0.31 15.73
N PHE A 148 -12.64 -0.69 16.32
CA PHE A 148 -12.03 -1.99 16.55
C PHE A 148 -12.11 -2.81 15.26
N PHE A 149 -10.96 -3.04 14.62
CA PHE A 149 -10.86 -4.01 13.55
C PHE A 149 -10.50 -5.36 14.14
N PHE A 150 -11.52 -6.21 14.34
CA PHE A 150 -11.29 -7.63 14.57
C PHE A 150 -11.07 -8.30 13.21
N PHE A 151 -9.86 -8.78 12.97
CA PHE A 151 -9.56 -9.68 11.86
C PHE A 151 -9.53 -11.10 12.41
N PRO A 152 -10.66 -11.83 12.43
CA PRO A 152 -10.62 -13.25 12.77
C PRO A 152 -9.79 -13.94 11.68
N PHE A 153 -8.59 -14.38 12.07
CA PHE A 153 -7.65 -15.26 11.36
C PHE A 153 -7.80 -15.34 9.83
N TRP A 154 -6.86 -14.70 9.13
CA TRP A 154 -6.67 -14.78 7.68
C TRP A 154 -6.15 -16.14 7.23
#